data_AF-A0A832RRK8-F1
#
_entry.id   AF-A0A832RRK8-F1
#
_cell.length_a   1.000
_cell.length_b   1.000
_cell.length_c   1.000
_cell.angle_alpha   90.00
_cell.angle_beta   90.00
_cell.angle_gamma   90.00
#
_symmetry.space_group_name_H-M   'P 1'
#
loop_
_entity.id
_entity.type
_entity.pdbx_description
1 polymer ?
#
loop_
_entity_poly.entity_id
_entity_poly.type
_entity_poly.pdbx_seq_one_letter_code
_entity_poly.pdbx_strand_id
1 'polypeptide(L)'
;MSSDDFIVTPWHVEGEIDYDKLIKKFGTEKITSEILKKIESITGDIHFMLRRGIFFSHRDLGKIISDYQRGKKFFLYTGRGPSGHTHIGHLVPWVFTKW
;
A
#
# COMPACT_ATOMS: atom_id res chain seq x y z
N MET A 1 23.31 17.48 0.39
CA MET A 1 22.39 16.91 1.40
C MET A 1 23.12 15.73 2.02
N SER A 2 22.99 15.50 3.32
CA SER A 2 23.43 14.25 3.95
C SER A 2 22.85 13.08 3.17
N SER A 3 23.62 12.00 3.00
CA SER A 3 23.20 10.77 2.31
C SER A 3 21.90 10.15 2.83
N ASP A 4 21.43 10.59 4.00
CA ASP A 4 20.35 9.96 4.76
C ASP A 4 18.99 10.66 4.63
N ASP A 5 18.89 11.77 3.88
CA ASP A 5 17.65 12.54 3.78
C ASP A 5 17.03 12.46 2.39
N PHE A 6 15.95 11.68 2.28
CA PHE A 6 15.06 11.65 1.11
C PHE A 6 13.80 12.48 1.34
N ILE A 7 13.19 12.93 0.24
CA ILE A 7 11.96 13.71 0.23
C ILE A 7 10.84 12.86 -0.36
N VAL A 8 9.72 12.76 0.37
CA VAL A 8 8.48 12.15 -0.14
C VAL A 8 7.32 13.05 0.26
N THR A 9 6.68 13.62 -0.75
CA THR A 9 5.46 14.45 -0.64
C THR A 9 4.47 13.99 -1.71
N PRO A 10 3.20 14.44 -1.67
CA PRO A 10 2.23 14.11 -2.72
C PRO A 10 2.61 14.60 -4.14
N TRP A 11 3.59 15.51 -4.27
CA TRP A 11 3.99 16.11 -5.56
C TRP A 11 5.45 15.86 -5.95
N HIS A 12 6.30 15.46 -5.00
CA HIS A 12 7.74 15.34 -5.21
C HIS A 12 8.33 14.17 -4.43
N VAL A 13 9.14 13.38 -5.10
CA VAL A 13 9.91 12.25 -4.54
C VAL A 13 11.35 12.36 -5.02
N GLU A 14 12.30 12.39 -4.10
CA GLU A 14 13.73 12.57 -4.41
C GLU A 14 14.62 11.87 -3.37
N GLY A 15 15.75 11.32 -3.84
CA GLY A 15 16.72 10.57 -3.04
C GLY A 15 16.49 9.07 -3.04
N GLU A 16 17.38 8.33 -2.37
CA GLU A 16 17.24 6.90 -2.14
C GLU A 16 16.26 6.65 -0.98
N ILE A 17 15.14 5.98 -1.28
CA ILE A 17 14.03 5.87 -0.33
C ILE A 17 14.24 4.65 0.58
N ASP A 18 14.46 4.91 1.87
CA ASP A 18 14.33 3.89 2.91
C ASP A 18 12.86 3.81 3.38
N TYR A 19 12.19 2.74 2.94
CA TYR A 19 10.78 2.50 3.25
C TYR A 19 10.52 2.19 4.74
N ASP A 20 11.47 1.62 5.47
CA ASP A 20 11.32 1.36 6.91
C ASP A 20 11.44 2.68 7.70
N LYS A 21 12.32 3.61 7.28
CA LYS A 21 12.38 4.99 7.82
C LYS A 21 11.11 5.76 7.44
N LEU A 22 10.59 5.58 6.22
CA LEU A 22 9.36 6.23 5.76
C LEU A 22 8.14 5.80 6.57
N ILE A 23 7.99 4.50 6.87
CA ILE A 23 6.92 3.97 7.75
C ILE A 23 6.90 4.71 9.09
N LYS A 24 8.07 4.83 9.73
CA LYS A 24 8.21 5.51 11.03
C LYS A 24 7.87 7.00 10.92
N LYS A 25 8.38 7.68 9.89
CA LYS A 25 8.13 9.11 9.64
C LYS A 25 6.64 9.42 9.44
N PHE A 26 5.93 8.55 8.71
CA PHE A 26 4.51 8.74 8.41
C PHE A 26 3.58 8.10 9.44
N GLY A 27 4.09 7.39 10.45
CA GLY A 27 3.29 6.74 11.49
C GLY A 27 2.31 5.69 10.93
N THR A 28 2.74 4.95 9.91
CA THR A 28 1.99 3.82 9.34
C THR A 28 2.45 2.49 9.93
N GLU A 29 1.73 1.42 9.64
CA GLU A 29 2.10 0.06 10.05
C GLU A 29 2.64 -0.72 8.85
N LYS A 30 3.60 -1.63 9.08
CA LYS A 30 4.12 -2.53 8.05
C LYS A 30 3.12 -3.65 7.78
N ILE A 31 2.92 -4.02 6.51
CA ILE A 31 2.15 -5.21 6.17
C ILE A 31 2.96 -6.44 6.58
N THR A 32 2.54 -7.10 7.66
CA THR A 32 3.25 -8.25 8.23
C THR A 32 2.83 -9.57 7.60
N SER A 33 3.60 -10.64 7.84
CA SER A 33 3.29 -11.99 7.35
C SER A 33 1.95 -12.50 7.88
N GLU A 34 1.56 -12.08 9.08
CA GLU A 34 0.29 -12.43 9.72
C GLU A 34 -0.89 -11.79 9.00
N ILE A 35 -0.75 -10.53 8.56
CA ILE A 35 -1.76 -9.86 7.73
C ILE A 35 -1.88 -10.57 6.38
N LEU A 36 -0.75 -10.90 5.75
CA LEU A 36 -0.76 -11.62 4.47
C LEU A 36 -1.47 -12.96 4.56
N LYS A 37 -1.22 -13.75 5.61
CA LYS A 37 -1.92 -15.04 5.86
C LYS A 37 -3.42 -14.85 6.06
N LYS A 38 -3.85 -13.79 6.76
CA LYS A 38 -5.27 -13.48 6.94
C LYS A 38 -5.95 -13.13 5.61
N ILE A 39 -5.29 -12.32 4.78
CA ILE A 39 -5.79 -11.99 3.43
C ILE A 39 -5.94 -13.28 2.63
N GLU A 40 -4.88 -14.09 2.54
CA GLU A 40 -4.87 -15.35 1.79
C GLU A 40 -5.96 -16.33 2.27
N SER A 41 -6.20 -16.44 3.59
CA SER A 41 -7.28 -17.29 4.12
C SER A 41 -8.69 -16.84 3.70
N ILE A 42 -8.85 -15.55 3.38
CA ILE A 42 -10.13 -14.95 2.99
C ILE A 42 -10.32 -15.03 1.48
N THR A 43 -9.29 -14.71 0.71
CA THR A 43 -9.36 -14.59 -0.76
C THR A 43 -9.01 -15.90 -1.48
N GLY A 44 -8.32 -16.83 -0.81
CA GLY A 44 -7.83 -18.09 -1.40
C GLY A 44 -6.53 -17.95 -2.19
N ASP A 45 -6.10 -16.71 -2.47
CA ASP A 45 -4.84 -16.37 -3.10
C ASP A 45 -4.27 -15.08 -2.49
N ILE A 46 -3.05 -14.72 -2.89
CA ILE A 46 -2.44 -13.45 -2.48
C ILE A 46 -1.86 -12.75 -3.71
N HIS A 47 -2.15 -11.46 -3.87
CA HIS A 47 -1.63 -10.70 -5.00
C HIS A 47 -0.09 -10.66 -4.98
N PHE A 48 0.55 -10.76 -6.15
CA PHE A 48 2.02 -10.75 -6.22
C PHE A 48 2.64 -9.46 -5.67
N MET A 49 1.93 -8.33 -5.76
CA MET A 49 2.39 -7.04 -5.23
C MET A 49 2.42 -7.03 -3.70
N LEU A 50 1.58 -7.82 -3.03
CA LEU A 50 1.66 -8.02 -1.57
C LEU A 50 2.82 -8.96 -1.22
N ARG A 51 2.92 -10.12 -1.90
CA ARG A 51 4.01 -11.08 -1.65
C ARG A 51 5.41 -10.49 -1.86
N ARG A 52 5.55 -9.60 -2.84
CA ARG A 52 6.84 -8.95 -3.18
C ARG A 52 7.10 -7.65 -2.41
N GLY A 53 6.19 -7.25 -1.50
CA GLY A 53 6.35 -6.02 -0.73
C GLY A 53 6.27 -4.74 -1.56
N ILE A 54 5.60 -4.75 -2.71
CA ILE A 54 5.33 -3.52 -3.49
C ILE A 54 4.32 -2.65 -2.72
N PHE A 55 3.27 -3.28 -2.18
CA PHE A 55 2.48 -2.69 -1.10
C PHE A 55 3.09 -3.18 0.23
N PHE A 56 3.72 -2.27 0.96
CA PHE A 56 4.53 -2.59 2.14
C PHE A 56 3.98 -2.05 3.46
N SER A 57 3.08 -1.05 3.42
CA SER A 57 2.52 -0.41 4.61
C SER A 57 1.00 -0.23 4.50
N HIS A 58 0.35 -0.01 5.65
CA HIS A 58 -1.08 0.22 5.74
C HIS A 58 -1.46 1.11 6.93
N ARG A 59 -2.75 1.47 7.00
CA ARG A 59 -3.44 2.01 8.18
C ARG A 59 -4.78 1.28 8.31
N ASP A 60 -5.09 0.78 9.51
CA ASP A 60 -6.35 0.10 9.84
C ASP A 60 -6.75 -1.12 8.97
N LEU A 61 -5.83 -1.70 8.19
CA LEU A 61 -6.12 -2.88 7.38
C LEU A 61 -6.59 -4.08 8.23
N GLY A 62 -6.03 -4.25 9.43
CA GLY A 62 -6.49 -5.26 10.38
C GLY A 62 -7.95 -5.08 10.80
N LYS A 63 -8.42 -3.83 10.91
CA LYS A 63 -9.83 -3.52 11.19
C LYS A 63 -10.73 -3.89 10.02
N ILE A 64 -10.33 -3.54 8.79
CA ILE A 64 -11.08 -3.91 7.57
C ILE A 64 -11.21 -5.42 7.44
N ILE A 65 -10.11 -6.18 7.62
CA ILE A 65 -10.12 -7.64 7.61
C ILE A 65 -11.09 -8.18 8.66
N SER A 66 -11.03 -7.65 9.88
CA SER A 66 -11.90 -8.09 10.98
C SER A 66 -13.37 -7.72 10.77
N ASP A 67 -13.67 -6.56 10.20
CA ASP A 67 -15.04 -6.14 9.86
C ASP A 67 -15.60 -7.02 8.72
N TYR A 68 -14.80 -7.32 7.69
CA TYR A 68 -15.18 -8.22 6.61
C TYR A 68 -15.51 -9.64 7.12
N GLN A 69 -14.66 -10.21 7.98
CA GLN A 69 -14.92 -11.52 8.60
C GLN A 69 -16.22 -11.56 9.43
N ARG A 70 -16.68 -10.42 9.94
CA ARG A 70 -17.95 -10.27 10.65
C ARG A 70 -19.14 -10.00 9.72
N GLY A 71 -18.95 -10.10 8.40
CA GLY A 71 -19.99 -9.85 7.40
C GLY A 71 -20.31 -8.37 7.17
N LYS A 72 -19.51 -7.45 7.71
CA LYS A 72 -19.69 -6.02 7.42
C LYS A 72 -19.09 -5.68 6.06
N LYS A 73 -19.78 -4.80 5.35
CA LYS A 73 -19.35 -4.30 4.04
C LYS A 73 -18.40 -3.12 4.21
N PHE A 74 -17.50 -2.97 3.26
CA PHE A 74 -16.67 -1.80 3.06
C PHE A 74 -16.66 -1.45 1.56
N PHE A 75 -16.06 -0.33 1.18
CA PHE A 75 -15.90 0.07 -0.21
C PHE A 75 -14.43 0.40 -0.50
N LEU A 76 -14.07 0.36 -1.78
CA LEU A 76 -12.75 0.71 -2.27
C LEU A 76 -12.76 2.11 -2.88
N TYR A 77 -11.68 2.86 -2.70
CA TYR A 77 -11.51 4.19 -3.28
C TYR A 77 -10.04 4.40 -3.68
N THR A 78 -9.82 4.86 -4.91
CA THR A 78 -8.52 5.27 -5.44
C THR A 78 -8.72 6.44 -6.41
N GLY A 79 -7.66 7.17 -6.76
CA GLY A 79 -7.78 8.42 -7.51
C GLY A 79 -6.65 8.68 -8.51
N ARG A 80 -6.80 9.74 -9.29
CA ARG A 80 -5.84 10.22 -10.28
C ARG A 80 -5.94 11.73 -10.46
N GLY A 81 -4.82 12.45 -10.34
CA GLY A 81 -4.70 13.82 -10.83
C GLY A 81 -4.45 13.85 -12.33
N PRO A 82 -5.32 14.44 -13.18
CA PRO A 82 -5.19 14.39 -14.63
C PRO A 82 -4.16 15.40 -15.17
N SER A 83 -2.87 15.19 -14.88
CA SER A 83 -1.77 16.09 -15.28
C SER A 83 -1.07 15.72 -16.59
N GLY A 84 -1.51 14.66 -17.28
CA GLY A 84 -0.92 14.18 -18.53
C GLY A 84 -1.15 12.68 -18.76
N HIS A 85 -0.43 12.12 -19.73
CA HIS A 85 -0.51 10.71 -20.10
C HIS A 85 -0.16 9.77 -18.94
N THR A 86 -0.83 8.62 -18.92
CA THR A 86 -0.61 7.58 -17.92
C THR A 86 0.60 6.72 -18.28
N HIS A 87 1.62 6.69 -17.43
CA HIS A 87 2.69 5.68 -17.46
C HIS A 87 2.44 4.49 -16.51
N ILE A 88 3.28 3.45 -16.61
CA ILE A 88 3.18 2.18 -15.85
C ILE A 88 3.05 2.39 -14.34
N GLY A 89 3.80 3.34 -13.76
CA GLY A 89 3.70 3.65 -12.32
C GLY A 89 2.27 4.01 -11.85
N HIS A 90 1.47 4.67 -12.69
CA HIS A 90 0.09 5.02 -12.36
C HIS A 90 -0.85 3.79 -12.36
N LEU A 91 -0.50 2.73 -13.10
CA LEU A 91 -1.34 1.54 -13.23
C LEU A 91 -1.26 0.65 -11.98
N VAL A 92 -0.16 0.72 -11.21
CA VAL A 92 0.08 -0.11 -10.02
C VAL A 92 -1.11 -0.07 -9.03
N PRO A 93 -1.57 1.11 -8.56
CA PRO A 93 -2.73 1.17 -7.66
C PRO A 93 -4.02 0.68 -8.32
N TRP A 94 -4.24 0.89 -9.62
CA TRP A 94 -5.48 0.47 -10.29
C TRP A 94 -5.55 -1.04 -10.51
N VAL A 95 -4.45 -1.66 -10.93
CA VAL A 95 -4.35 -3.12 -11.05
C VAL A 95 -4.56 -3.77 -9.70
N PHE A 96 -3.98 -3.20 -8.63
CA PHE A 96 -4.18 -3.72 -7.28
C PHE A 96 -5.60 -3.50 -6.75
N THR A 97 -6.24 -2.37 -7.05
CA THR A 97 -7.64 -2.10 -6.62
C THR A 97 -8.64 -3.00 -7.34
N LYS A 98 -8.32 -3.47 -8.55
CA LYS A 98 -9.17 -4.38 -9.33
C LYS A 98 -9.19 -5.80 -8.76
N TRP A 99 -8.04 -6.29 -8.27
CA TRP A 99 -7.92 -7.61 -7.65
C TRP A 99 -8.68 -7.63 -6.33
#